data_AF-A0A673BEJ5-F1
#
_entry.id   AF-A0A673BEJ5-F1
#
_cell.length_a   1.000
_cell.length_b   1.000
_cell.length_c   1.000
_cell.angle_alpha   90.00
_cell.angle_beta   90.00
_cell.angle_gamma   90.00
#
_symmetry.space_group_name_H-M   'P 1'
#
loop_
_entity.id
_entity.type
_entity.pdbx_description
1 polymer ?
#
loop_
_entity_poly.entity_id
_entity_poly.type
_entity_poly.pdbx_seq_one_letter_code
_entity_poly.pdbx_strand_id
1 'polypeptide(L)'
;MRFQKFLFFLLCLNWTWAQEESRGNDESMLAEETDERSEINENKQKNISPDIWTELKELRDMVIKQEVDLSYSKTKIENLERETTGDAYIIHSEISSETEVKELKRENAGKYLLKHEYELRSLKYHTNINLRDRITASENKSTGKFLARLSSSETEVEELKRENAECPKVAFSFALTDAGDIGPFNTDITLKFTKVFTNFGQAYNPNTGIFTAPVRGVCYFRFSAMNNGLSMWDGATLYLNGQRVSWDSEGSRTQYVRVTNVLVLLLEKGDAVYLVLPIKHAVWGDTNNHTTFSGFLLFPV
;
A
#
# COMPACT_ATOMS: atom_id res chain seq x y z
N MET A 1 15.05 -37.03 22.16
CA MET A 1 15.50 -37.45 23.52
C MET A 1 14.50 -36.95 24.56
N ARG A 2 14.49 -37.52 25.78
CA ARG A 2 13.63 -37.12 26.93
C ARG A 2 12.10 -37.33 26.79
N PHE A 3 11.65 -38.56 26.61
CA PHE A 3 10.45 -39.05 27.33
C PHE A 3 10.54 -40.51 27.84
N GLN A 4 11.73 -41.09 27.75
CA GLN A 4 12.11 -42.43 28.23
C GLN A 4 12.25 -42.48 29.78
N LYS A 5 11.36 -41.77 30.49
CA LYS A 5 11.37 -41.61 31.95
C LYS A 5 10.05 -41.93 32.66
N PHE A 6 8.94 -42.12 31.95
CA PHE A 6 7.67 -42.53 32.58
C PHE A 6 7.45 -44.05 32.61
N LEU A 7 8.23 -44.83 31.85
CA LEU A 7 8.33 -46.28 32.02
C LEU A 7 9.02 -46.68 33.35
N PHE A 8 9.51 -45.71 34.11
CA PHE A 8 10.30 -45.90 35.34
C PHE A 8 9.47 -45.77 36.64
N PHE A 9 8.15 -45.54 36.55
CA PHE A 9 7.25 -45.45 37.70
C PHE A 9 6.35 -46.69 37.89
N LEU A 10 6.59 -47.74 37.09
CA LEU A 10 5.75 -48.95 37.00
C LEU A 10 6.48 -50.22 37.51
N LEU A 11 7.55 -50.03 38.29
CA LEU A 11 8.47 -51.09 38.73
C LEU A 11 8.98 -50.91 40.17
N CYS A 12 8.25 -50.18 41.01
CA CYS A 12 8.49 -50.08 42.45
C CYS A 12 7.17 -50.35 43.20
N LEU A 13 7.26 -51.12 44.29
CA LEU A 13 6.12 -51.69 45.05
C LEU A 13 5.44 -52.92 44.41
N ASN A 14 6.24 -53.88 43.94
CA ASN A 14 5.92 -55.29 44.20
C ASN A 14 7.18 -56.10 44.52
N TRP A 15 7.11 -56.84 45.64
CA TRP A 15 7.94 -57.99 46.04
C TRP A 15 9.43 -57.78 46.35
N THR A 16 9.77 -57.83 47.65
CA THR A 16 10.88 -58.60 48.30
C THR A 16 11.03 -58.10 49.75
N TRP A 17 11.25 -58.91 50.78
CA TRP A 17 11.25 -60.38 50.91
C TRP A 17 11.08 -60.79 52.40
N ALA A 18 11.18 -62.10 52.68
CA ALA A 18 11.34 -62.74 54.01
C ALA A 18 10.18 -62.64 55.03
N GLN A 19 10.00 -63.61 55.95
CA GLN A 19 10.11 -65.08 55.82
C GLN A 19 9.45 -65.73 57.05
N GLU A 20 8.79 -66.88 56.83
CA GLU A 20 8.75 -68.08 57.69
C GLU A 20 8.42 -68.03 59.22
N GLU A 21 7.45 -68.88 59.58
CA GLU A 21 7.47 -69.83 60.73
C GLU A 21 6.69 -69.52 62.05
N SER A 22 6.23 -70.62 62.68
CA SER A 22 5.62 -70.83 64.02
C SER A 22 4.31 -70.10 64.35
N ARG A 23 3.13 -70.74 64.37
CA ARG A 23 2.63 -71.76 65.34
C ARG A 23 2.54 -71.24 66.80
N GLY A 24 1.33 -71.23 67.35
CA GLY A 24 0.92 -70.79 68.70
C GLY A 24 -0.13 -69.66 68.59
N ASN A 25 -1.40 -69.84 68.97
CA ASN A 25 -1.98 -70.03 70.32
C ASN A 25 -1.74 -68.83 71.26
N ASP A 26 -2.83 -68.11 71.54
CA ASP A 26 -3.34 -67.68 72.87
C ASP A 26 -2.43 -66.79 73.76
N GLU A 27 -2.92 -65.93 74.65
CA GLU A 27 -4.27 -65.70 75.19
C GLU A 27 -4.39 -64.28 75.83
N SER A 28 -5.51 -64.04 76.54
CA SER A 28 -5.64 -63.15 77.71
C SER A 28 -5.85 -61.63 77.44
N MET A 29 -6.52 -60.86 78.31
CA MET A 29 -7.26 -61.23 79.54
C MET A 29 -8.34 -60.19 79.91
N LEU A 30 -9.25 -60.57 80.81
CA LEU A 30 -9.89 -59.83 81.93
C LEU A 30 -11.36 -60.26 82.09
N ALA A 31 -11.89 -60.62 83.27
CA ALA A 31 -11.30 -61.05 84.55
C ALA A 31 -12.42 -61.65 85.45
N GLU A 32 -12.07 -62.63 86.31
CA GLU A 32 -12.75 -62.98 87.60
C GLU A 32 -14.26 -63.36 87.56
N GLU A 33 -14.88 -64.16 88.44
CA GLU A 33 -14.59 -64.88 89.70
C GLU A 33 -15.62 -66.06 89.81
N THR A 34 -15.66 -67.07 90.70
CA THR A 34 -14.95 -67.51 91.94
C THR A 34 -15.09 -69.05 92.10
N ASP A 35 -14.33 -69.67 93.03
CA ASP A 35 -14.61 -70.79 93.98
C ASP A 35 -15.82 -71.78 93.87
N GLU A 36 -15.79 -73.02 94.42
CA GLU A 36 -14.78 -73.71 95.26
C GLU A 36 -14.79 -75.27 95.12
N ARG A 37 -13.73 -75.92 95.65
CA ARG A 37 -13.59 -77.21 96.41
C ARG A 37 -14.74 -78.26 96.47
N SER A 38 -14.49 -79.57 96.71
CA SER A 38 -13.26 -80.33 97.04
C SER A 38 -13.40 -81.88 96.95
N GLU A 39 -12.27 -82.55 96.64
CA GLU A 39 -11.73 -83.80 97.23
C GLU A 39 -12.41 -85.20 97.14
N ILE A 40 -11.64 -86.16 96.56
CA ILE A 40 -11.23 -87.50 97.11
C ILE A 40 -12.38 -88.45 97.59
N ASN A 41 -12.59 -89.66 97.03
CA ASN A 41 -11.66 -90.80 97.13
C ASN A 41 -11.96 -92.04 96.21
N GLU A 42 -10.93 -92.88 96.04
CA GLU A 42 -10.88 -94.35 95.79
C GLU A 42 -12.01 -95.15 95.08
N ASN A 43 -11.66 -95.63 93.89
CA ASN A 43 -11.43 -97.07 93.59
C ASN A 43 -12.60 -98.09 93.67
N LYS A 44 -13.15 -98.47 92.50
CA LYS A 44 -13.35 -99.91 92.16
C LYS A 44 -13.54 -100.23 90.67
N GLN A 45 -13.01 -101.39 90.29
CA GLN A 45 -13.02 -101.99 88.95
C GLN A 45 -14.42 -102.18 88.32
N LYS A 46 -14.59 -101.84 87.03
CA LYS A 46 -15.32 -102.66 86.04
C LYS A 46 -15.10 -102.21 84.60
N ASN A 47 -14.80 -103.16 83.71
CA ASN A 47 -14.74 -102.93 82.26
C ASN A 47 -16.14 -102.72 81.68
N ILE A 48 -16.34 -101.64 80.93
CA ILE A 48 -17.31 -101.55 79.81
C ILE A 48 -16.61 -100.77 78.67
N SER A 49 -16.86 -101.16 77.42
CA SER A 49 -16.37 -100.47 76.21
C SER A 49 -16.97 -99.05 76.10
N PRO A 50 -16.31 -98.09 75.40
CA PRO A 50 -17.00 -96.89 74.93
C PRO A 50 -18.27 -97.27 74.15
N ASP A 51 -19.37 -96.56 74.41
CA ASP A 51 -20.67 -96.85 73.85
C ASP A 51 -20.95 -95.97 72.62
N ILE A 52 -21.17 -96.64 71.49
CA ILE A 52 -21.45 -96.06 70.17
C ILE A 52 -22.60 -95.04 70.23
N TRP A 53 -23.57 -95.25 71.12
CA TRP A 53 -24.70 -94.32 71.30
C TRP A 53 -24.30 -92.91 71.76
N THR A 54 -23.13 -92.75 72.40
CA THR A 54 -22.63 -91.42 72.81
C THR A 54 -22.12 -90.65 71.60
N GLU A 55 -21.21 -91.26 70.83
CA GLU A 55 -20.70 -90.68 69.57
C GLU A 55 -21.84 -90.42 68.57
N LEU A 56 -22.81 -91.33 68.46
CA LEU A 56 -23.97 -91.16 67.57
C LEU A 56 -24.85 -89.96 67.97
N LYS A 57 -24.92 -89.65 69.27
CA LYS A 57 -25.65 -88.48 69.78
C LYS A 57 -24.88 -87.18 69.53
N GLU A 58 -23.56 -87.17 69.78
CA GLU A 58 -22.72 -86.00 69.48
C GLU A 58 -22.68 -85.70 67.99
N LEU A 59 -22.59 -86.72 67.13
CA LEU A 59 -22.73 -86.58 65.67
C LEU A 59 -24.10 -86.01 65.27
N ARG A 60 -25.20 -86.47 65.89
CA ARG A 60 -26.53 -85.91 65.65
C ARG A 60 -26.62 -84.44 66.03
N ASP A 61 -26.17 -84.08 67.22
CA ASP A 61 -26.28 -82.71 67.72
C ASP A 61 -25.30 -81.76 66.97
N MET A 62 -24.17 -82.29 66.47
CA MET A 62 -23.26 -81.61 65.53
C MET A 62 -23.91 -81.38 64.15
N VAL A 63 -24.61 -82.37 63.59
CA VAL A 63 -25.37 -82.22 62.33
C VAL A 63 -26.48 -81.19 62.47
N ILE A 64 -27.23 -81.19 63.58
CA ILE A 64 -28.25 -80.17 63.87
C ILE A 64 -27.61 -78.77 63.94
N LYS A 65 -26.44 -78.63 64.56
CA LYS A 65 -25.70 -77.35 64.59
C LYS A 65 -25.27 -76.92 63.19
N GLN A 66 -24.72 -77.84 62.39
CA GLN A 66 -24.34 -77.56 60.99
C GLN A 66 -25.54 -77.15 60.14
N GLU A 67 -26.72 -77.74 60.35
CA GLU A 67 -27.96 -77.37 59.64
C GLU A 67 -28.44 -75.95 60.00
N VAL A 68 -28.32 -75.54 61.27
CA VAL A 68 -28.59 -74.16 61.72
C VAL A 68 -27.56 -73.17 61.15
N ASP A 69 -26.26 -73.50 61.20
CA ASP A 69 -25.20 -72.65 60.65
C ASP A 69 -25.31 -72.53 59.10
N LEU A 70 -25.75 -73.59 58.41
CA LEU A 70 -26.09 -73.58 56.98
C LEU A 70 -27.31 -72.69 56.68
N SER A 71 -28.36 -72.75 57.51
CA SER A 71 -29.54 -71.90 57.36
C SER A 71 -29.22 -70.41 57.57
N TYR A 72 -28.39 -70.10 58.58
CA TYR A 72 -27.93 -68.74 58.86
C TYR A 72 -26.98 -68.21 57.77
N SER A 73 -26.01 -69.01 57.33
CA SER A 73 -25.11 -68.61 56.24
C SER A 73 -25.85 -68.44 54.91
N LYS A 74 -26.81 -69.33 54.59
CA LYS A 74 -27.67 -69.19 53.41
C LYS A 74 -28.49 -67.89 53.44
N THR A 75 -29.20 -67.61 54.53
CA THR A 75 -29.99 -66.37 54.65
C THR A 75 -29.11 -65.11 54.65
N LYS A 76 -27.88 -65.19 55.16
CA LYS A 76 -26.88 -64.11 55.02
C LYS A 76 -26.40 -63.92 53.58
N ILE A 77 -26.18 -65.00 52.83
CA ILE A 77 -25.85 -64.95 51.40
C ILE A 77 -27.02 -64.34 50.62
N GLU A 78 -28.25 -64.80 50.83
CA GLU A 78 -29.46 -64.25 50.19
C GLU A 78 -29.68 -62.76 50.52
N ASN A 79 -29.22 -62.27 51.68
CA ASN A 79 -29.19 -60.84 52.01
C ASN A 79 -28.12 -60.09 51.21
N LEU A 80 -26.87 -60.58 51.22
CA LEU A 80 -25.76 -59.98 50.49
C LEU A 80 -25.98 -59.97 48.97
N GLU A 81 -26.64 -60.98 48.41
CA GLU A 81 -27.06 -61.02 47.00
C GLU A 81 -28.14 -59.95 46.69
N ARG A 82 -29.06 -59.68 47.63
CA ARG A 82 -30.04 -58.58 47.49
C ARG A 82 -29.43 -57.20 47.67
N GLU A 83 -28.45 -57.05 48.56
CA GLU A 83 -27.69 -55.80 48.72
C GLU A 83 -26.85 -55.52 47.47
N THR A 84 -26.03 -56.48 47.03
CA THR A 84 -25.17 -56.31 45.83
C THR A 84 -25.95 -56.14 44.52
N THR A 85 -27.13 -56.75 44.37
CA THR A 85 -28.01 -56.47 43.21
C THR A 85 -28.70 -55.10 43.29
N GLY A 86 -29.01 -54.61 44.51
CA GLY A 86 -29.45 -53.24 44.74
C GLY A 86 -28.36 -52.21 44.40
N ASP A 87 -27.15 -52.41 44.91
CA ASP A 87 -25.99 -51.56 44.62
C ASP A 87 -25.65 -51.55 43.13
N ALA A 88 -25.68 -52.72 42.46
CA ALA A 88 -25.47 -52.81 41.02
C ALA A 88 -26.52 -52.02 40.23
N TYR A 89 -27.79 -52.05 40.65
CA TYR A 89 -28.86 -51.25 40.05
C TYR A 89 -28.63 -49.74 40.23
N ILE A 90 -28.26 -49.31 41.44
CA ILE A 90 -27.93 -47.91 41.75
C ILE A 90 -26.75 -47.44 40.89
N ILE A 91 -25.65 -48.19 40.87
CA ILE A 91 -24.45 -47.90 40.08
C ILE A 91 -24.77 -47.82 38.57
N HIS A 92 -25.60 -48.71 38.04
CA HIS A 92 -26.05 -48.63 36.65
C HIS A 92 -26.87 -47.36 36.37
N SER A 93 -27.74 -46.93 37.30
CA SER A 93 -28.52 -45.69 37.15
C SER A 93 -27.64 -44.43 37.21
N GLU A 94 -26.64 -44.42 38.10
CA GLU A 94 -25.69 -43.31 38.26
C GLU A 94 -24.75 -43.19 37.05
N ILE A 95 -24.24 -44.32 36.52
CA ILE A 95 -23.46 -44.35 35.28
C ILE A 95 -24.30 -43.84 34.10
N SER A 96 -25.58 -44.22 34.02
CA SER A 96 -26.48 -43.77 32.96
C SER A 96 -26.69 -42.24 33.00
N SER A 97 -26.95 -41.68 34.19
CA SER A 97 -27.14 -40.23 34.34
C SER A 97 -25.83 -39.45 34.09
N GLU A 98 -24.68 -39.99 34.51
CA GLU A 98 -23.37 -39.45 34.16
C GLU A 98 -23.14 -39.43 32.65
N THR A 99 -23.52 -40.49 31.92
CA THR A 99 -23.38 -40.50 30.45
C THR A 99 -24.28 -39.46 29.77
N GLU A 100 -25.54 -39.37 30.18
CA GLU A 100 -26.48 -38.36 29.66
C GLU A 100 -25.98 -36.93 29.92
N VAL A 101 -25.50 -36.64 31.13
CA VAL A 101 -24.91 -35.34 31.49
C VAL A 101 -23.64 -35.03 30.68
N LYS A 102 -22.82 -36.03 30.36
CA LYS A 102 -21.63 -35.86 29.50
C LYS A 102 -22.01 -35.57 28.05
N GLU A 103 -23.04 -36.23 27.53
CA GLU A 103 -23.57 -35.98 26.18
C GLU A 103 -24.24 -34.60 26.07
N LEU A 104 -25.11 -34.24 27.01
CA LEU A 104 -25.75 -32.92 27.06
C LEU A 104 -24.72 -31.77 27.14
N LYS A 105 -23.64 -31.94 27.93
CA LYS A 105 -22.53 -30.97 27.97
C LYS A 105 -21.84 -30.83 26.60
N ARG A 106 -21.63 -31.95 25.89
CA ARG A 106 -21.01 -31.97 24.55
C ARG A 106 -21.91 -31.35 23.48
N GLU A 107 -23.20 -31.67 23.49
CA GLU A 107 -24.18 -31.14 22.55
C GLU A 107 -24.38 -29.62 22.73
N ASN A 108 -24.45 -29.15 23.99
CA ASN A 108 -24.54 -27.74 24.31
C ASN A 108 -23.27 -26.97 23.87
N ALA A 109 -22.08 -27.52 24.11
CA ALA A 109 -20.83 -26.94 23.58
C ALA A 109 -20.82 -26.86 22.04
N GLY A 110 -21.35 -27.88 21.35
CA GLY A 110 -21.56 -27.86 19.90
C GLY A 110 -22.48 -26.74 19.44
N LYS A 111 -23.61 -26.53 20.14
CA LYS A 111 -24.57 -25.44 19.86
C LYS A 111 -23.92 -24.05 20.02
N TYR A 112 -23.09 -23.84 21.05
CA TYR A 112 -22.35 -22.59 21.22
C TYR A 112 -21.33 -22.33 20.10
N LEU A 113 -20.57 -23.35 19.69
CA LEU A 113 -19.60 -23.23 18.59
C LEU A 113 -20.29 -22.88 17.27
N LEU A 114 -21.37 -23.59 16.91
CA LEU A 114 -22.10 -23.41 15.66
C LEU A 114 -22.75 -22.01 15.58
N LYS A 115 -23.26 -21.49 16.71
CA LYS A 115 -23.71 -20.09 16.82
C LYS A 115 -22.56 -19.10 16.57
N HIS A 116 -21.41 -19.31 17.20
CA HIS A 116 -20.27 -18.40 17.08
C HIS A 116 -19.65 -18.41 15.67
N GLU A 117 -19.67 -19.55 14.97
CA GLU A 117 -19.30 -19.63 13.54
C GLU A 117 -20.27 -18.83 12.65
N TYR A 118 -21.57 -18.90 12.91
CA TYR A 118 -22.57 -18.13 12.17
C TYR A 118 -22.39 -16.61 12.37
N GLU A 119 -22.16 -16.17 13.61
CA GLU A 119 -21.89 -14.77 13.94
C GLU A 119 -20.60 -14.27 13.27
N LEU A 120 -19.50 -15.04 13.32
CA LEU A 120 -18.25 -14.73 12.62
C LEU A 120 -18.43 -14.67 11.10
N ARG A 121 -19.22 -15.58 10.51
CA ARG A 121 -19.50 -15.60 9.06
C ARG A 121 -20.32 -14.39 8.62
N SER A 122 -21.33 -14.01 9.40
CA SER A 122 -22.16 -12.82 9.19
C SER A 122 -21.33 -11.53 9.30
N LEU A 123 -20.55 -11.39 10.38
CA LEU A 123 -19.65 -10.25 10.59
C LEU A 123 -18.64 -10.12 9.45
N LYS A 124 -18.00 -11.22 9.04
CA LYS A 124 -17.05 -11.25 7.93
C LYS A 124 -17.70 -10.81 6.62
N TYR A 125 -18.93 -11.25 6.33
CA TYR A 125 -19.67 -10.83 5.14
C TYR A 125 -19.94 -9.32 5.14
N HIS A 126 -20.52 -8.79 6.23
CA HIS A 126 -20.83 -7.36 6.35
C HIS A 126 -19.59 -6.47 6.31
N THR A 127 -18.50 -6.89 6.96
CA THR A 127 -17.22 -6.16 6.95
C THR A 127 -16.61 -6.10 5.54
N ASN A 128 -16.71 -7.19 4.76
CA ASN A 128 -16.21 -7.21 3.38
C ASN A 128 -17.02 -6.29 2.45
N ILE A 129 -18.32 -6.15 2.68
CA ILE A 129 -19.15 -5.16 1.95
C ILE A 129 -18.71 -3.74 2.33
N ASN A 130 -18.69 -3.40 3.62
CA ASN A 130 -18.31 -2.07 4.08
C ASN A 130 -16.90 -1.64 3.59
N LEU A 131 -15.94 -2.57 3.57
CA LEU A 131 -14.60 -2.30 3.04
C LEU A 131 -14.61 -2.04 1.53
N ARG A 132 -15.38 -2.79 0.74
CA ARG A 132 -15.53 -2.56 -0.72
C ARG A 132 -16.17 -1.20 -0.99
N ASP A 133 -17.27 -0.88 -0.32
CA ASP A 133 -17.98 0.39 -0.50
C ASP A 133 -17.06 1.57 -0.18
N ARG A 134 -16.25 1.47 0.89
CA ARG A 134 -15.26 2.48 1.26
C ARG A 134 -14.11 2.59 0.26
N ILE A 135 -13.62 1.47 -0.28
CA ILE A 135 -12.59 1.45 -1.32
C ILE A 135 -13.12 2.16 -2.56
N THR A 136 -14.25 1.71 -3.12
CA THR A 136 -14.85 2.29 -4.33
C THR A 136 -15.25 3.76 -4.14
N ALA A 137 -15.75 4.17 -2.97
CA ALA A 137 -15.99 5.58 -2.68
C ALA A 137 -14.70 6.43 -2.64
N SER A 138 -13.58 5.87 -2.15
CA SER A 138 -12.28 6.54 -2.15
C SER A 138 -11.63 6.60 -3.54
N GLU A 139 -11.81 5.56 -4.35
CA GLU A 139 -11.38 5.48 -5.75
C GLU A 139 -12.16 6.47 -6.62
N ASN A 140 -13.49 6.50 -6.51
CA ASN A 140 -14.35 7.47 -7.21
C ASN A 140 -14.04 8.92 -6.79
N LYS A 141 -13.71 9.16 -5.51
CA LYS A 141 -13.31 10.50 -5.03
C LYS A 141 -11.93 10.93 -5.52
N SER A 142 -10.96 10.01 -5.62
CA SER A 142 -9.60 10.31 -6.10
C SER A 142 -9.56 10.46 -7.62
N THR A 143 -10.21 9.57 -8.37
CA THR A 143 -10.39 9.67 -9.83
C THR A 143 -11.18 10.92 -10.21
N GLY A 144 -12.30 11.21 -9.55
CA GLY A 144 -13.06 12.45 -9.78
C GLY A 144 -12.22 13.72 -9.58
N LYS A 145 -11.40 13.78 -8.51
CA LYS A 145 -10.46 14.89 -8.29
C LYS A 145 -9.35 14.94 -9.34
N PHE A 146 -8.90 13.78 -9.84
CA PHE A 146 -7.88 13.71 -10.90
C PHE A 146 -8.44 14.19 -12.24
N LEU A 147 -9.62 13.70 -12.65
CA LEU A 147 -10.30 14.08 -13.89
C LEU A 147 -10.62 15.59 -13.94
N ALA A 148 -11.09 16.17 -12.83
CA ALA A 148 -11.32 17.61 -12.74
C ALA A 148 -10.03 18.44 -12.93
N ARG A 149 -8.89 17.97 -12.39
CA ARG A 149 -7.58 18.61 -12.59
C ARG A 149 -7.05 18.40 -14.01
N LEU A 150 -7.27 17.22 -14.59
CA LEU A 150 -6.85 16.90 -15.95
C LEU A 150 -7.59 17.80 -16.95
N SER A 151 -8.91 17.85 -16.88
CA SER A 151 -9.74 18.70 -17.74
C SER A 151 -9.39 20.19 -17.60
N SER A 152 -9.13 20.68 -16.37
CA SER A 152 -8.66 22.05 -16.15
C SER A 152 -7.29 22.33 -16.77
N SER A 153 -6.38 21.36 -16.76
CA SER A 153 -5.04 21.47 -17.34
C SER A 153 -5.08 21.33 -18.87
N GLU A 154 -5.99 20.52 -19.42
CA GLU A 154 -6.24 20.43 -20.85
C GLU A 154 -6.77 21.76 -21.40
N THR A 155 -7.72 22.42 -20.71
CA THR A 155 -8.19 23.76 -21.12
C THR A 155 -7.09 24.82 -21.06
N GLU A 156 -6.24 24.80 -20.03
CA GLU A 156 -5.09 25.72 -19.90
C GLU A 156 -4.05 25.50 -21.02
N VAL A 157 -3.80 24.24 -21.39
CA VAL A 157 -2.87 23.89 -22.48
C VAL A 157 -3.40 24.31 -23.85
N GLU A 158 -4.70 24.14 -24.15
CA GLU A 158 -5.27 24.62 -25.42
C GLU A 158 -5.36 26.16 -25.48
N GLU A 159 -5.55 26.84 -24.34
CA GLU A 159 -5.47 28.29 -24.23
C GLU A 159 -4.06 28.81 -24.55
N LEU A 160 -3.03 28.28 -23.88
CA LEU A 160 -1.62 28.66 -24.11
C LEU A 160 -1.16 28.32 -25.55
N LYS A 161 -1.65 27.22 -26.13
CA LYS A 161 -1.42 26.89 -27.56
C LYS A 161 -2.02 27.94 -28.48
N ARG A 162 -3.25 28.39 -28.21
CA ARG A 162 -3.95 29.42 -28.98
C ARG A 162 -3.20 30.76 -28.93
N GLU A 163 -2.85 31.23 -27.73
CA GLU A 163 -2.10 32.48 -27.55
C GLU A 163 -0.72 32.46 -28.26
N ASN A 164 0.04 31.36 -28.16
CA ASN A 164 1.34 31.21 -28.85
C ASN A 164 1.20 30.97 -30.38
N ALA A 165 0.00 30.65 -30.88
CA ALA A 165 -0.30 30.62 -32.31
C ALA A 165 -0.78 31.98 -32.83
N GLU A 166 -1.49 32.76 -32.01
CA GLU A 166 -1.95 34.12 -32.31
C GLU A 166 -0.82 35.17 -32.21
N CYS A 167 0.21 34.91 -31.40
CA CYS A 167 1.44 35.70 -31.33
C CYS A 167 2.27 35.57 -32.62
N PRO A 168 2.36 36.62 -33.47
CA PRO A 168 3.07 36.52 -34.74
C PRO A 168 4.58 36.58 -34.51
N LYS A 169 5.26 35.50 -34.88
CA LYS A 169 6.73 35.50 -34.96
C LYS A 169 7.13 36.33 -36.19
N VAL A 170 7.99 37.33 -36.00
CA VAL A 170 8.43 38.26 -37.04
C VAL A 170 9.93 38.43 -36.99
N ALA A 171 10.61 38.12 -38.09
CA ALA A 171 12.04 38.37 -38.25
C ALA A 171 12.36 38.56 -39.74
N PHE A 172 13.12 39.60 -40.07
CA PHE A 172 13.58 39.86 -41.43
C PHE A 172 15.05 40.24 -41.46
N SER A 173 15.71 39.88 -42.56
CA SER A 173 17.08 40.32 -42.86
C SER A 173 17.29 40.29 -44.37
N PHE A 174 17.72 41.42 -44.92
CA PHE A 174 17.92 41.64 -46.35
C PHE A 174 19.23 42.39 -46.60
N ALA A 175 19.88 42.08 -47.72
CA ALA A 175 20.88 42.94 -48.34
C ALA A 175 20.26 43.80 -49.44
N LEU A 176 20.95 44.88 -49.81
CA LEU A 176 20.43 45.93 -50.68
C LEU A 176 20.03 45.42 -52.07
N THR A 177 20.99 45.22 -52.95
CA THR A 177 20.89 44.64 -54.30
C THR A 177 22.33 44.37 -54.78
N ASP A 178 22.52 43.65 -55.89
CA ASP A 178 23.83 43.39 -56.51
C ASP A 178 24.15 44.40 -57.65
N ALA A 179 23.52 45.58 -57.63
CA ALA A 179 23.53 46.56 -58.71
C ALA A 179 24.68 47.59 -58.66
N GLY A 180 25.57 47.53 -57.67
CA GLY A 180 26.63 48.51 -57.46
C GLY A 180 26.15 49.76 -56.72
N ASP A 181 26.45 50.95 -57.27
CA ASP A 181 26.13 52.23 -56.65
C ASP A 181 24.63 52.58 -56.76
N ILE A 182 24.01 52.82 -55.61
CA ILE A 182 22.65 53.34 -55.49
C ILE A 182 22.75 54.79 -54.99
N GLY A 183 22.54 55.73 -55.91
CA GLY A 183 22.79 57.17 -55.71
C GLY A 183 24.12 57.62 -56.35
N PRO A 184 24.52 58.90 -56.16
CA PRO A 184 23.82 59.93 -55.42
C PRO A 184 22.62 60.53 -56.17
N PHE A 185 21.51 60.71 -55.46
CA PHE A 185 20.27 61.27 -56.03
C PHE A 185 20.09 62.77 -55.73
N ASN A 186 19.21 63.43 -56.50
CA ASN A 186 18.82 64.83 -56.33
C ASN A 186 17.61 65.04 -55.40
N THR A 187 17.13 63.98 -54.76
CA THR A 187 16.06 63.92 -53.77
C THR A 187 16.36 62.80 -52.79
N ASP A 188 15.71 62.81 -51.63
CA ASP A 188 15.69 61.67 -50.71
C ASP A 188 14.95 60.48 -51.35
N ILE A 189 15.44 59.26 -51.15
CA ILE A 189 14.93 58.02 -51.75
C ILE A 189 14.80 56.92 -50.70
N THR A 190 13.62 56.29 -50.58
CA THR A 190 13.45 55.08 -49.75
C THR A 190 14.28 53.92 -50.30
N LEU A 191 15.18 53.38 -49.47
CA LEU A 191 16.05 52.26 -49.83
C LEU A 191 15.25 50.95 -49.89
N LYS A 192 15.39 50.24 -51.01
CA LYS A 192 14.75 48.95 -51.25
C LYS A 192 15.78 47.84 -51.17
N PHE A 193 15.80 47.15 -50.04
CA PHE A 193 16.58 45.93 -49.86
C PHE A 193 15.79 44.77 -50.46
N THR A 194 16.29 44.18 -51.54
CA THR A 194 15.57 43.16 -52.34
C THR A 194 16.18 41.76 -52.19
N LYS A 195 17.43 41.66 -51.71
CA LYS A 195 18.16 40.40 -51.60
C LYS A 195 17.88 39.73 -50.26
N VAL A 196 16.97 38.75 -50.29
CA VAL A 196 16.41 38.11 -49.09
C VAL A 196 17.41 37.17 -48.42
N PHE A 197 17.62 37.32 -47.11
CA PHE A 197 18.14 36.24 -46.26
C PHE A 197 17.03 35.58 -45.43
N THR A 198 16.06 36.37 -44.95
CA THR A 198 14.89 35.90 -44.20
C THR A 198 13.80 36.98 -44.23
N ASN A 199 12.53 36.56 -44.29
CA ASN A 199 11.35 37.44 -44.15
C ASN A 199 10.20 36.69 -43.45
N PHE A 200 10.49 36.12 -42.28
CA PHE A 200 9.52 35.39 -41.49
C PHE A 200 8.46 36.34 -40.93
N GLY A 201 7.18 35.96 -41.08
CA GLY A 201 6.03 36.83 -40.82
C GLY A 201 5.71 37.82 -41.95
N GLN A 202 6.54 37.88 -43.01
CA GLN A 202 6.35 38.72 -44.21
C GLN A 202 6.15 40.22 -43.95
N ALA A 203 6.57 40.71 -42.78
CA ALA A 203 6.34 42.09 -42.33
C ALA A 203 7.14 43.14 -43.11
N TYR A 204 8.23 42.76 -43.80
CA TYR A 204 8.99 43.64 -44.68
C TYR A 204 8.66 43.39 -46.15
N ASN A 205 8.38 44.46 -46.90
CA ASN A 205 8.04 44.42 -48.32
C ASN A 205 9.21 44.94 -49.20
N PRO A 206 9.93 44.08 -49.93
CA PRO A 206 11.08 44.49 -50.76
C PRO A 206 10.70 45.38 -51.94
N ASN A 207 9.44 45.39 -52.38
CA ASN A 207 8.98 46.25 -53.48
C ASN A 207 8.82 47.71 -53.05
N THR A 208 8.65 47.97 -51.75
CA THR A 208 8.52 49.33 -51.18
C THR A 208 9.74 49.77 -50.38
N GLY A 209 10.46 48.84 -49.74
CA GLY A 209 11.52 49.13 -48.78
C GLY A 209 11.03 49.30 -47.34
N ILE A 210 9.79 48.89 -47.05
CA ILE A 210 9.07 49.20 -45.80
C ILE A 210 8.79 47.94 -44.99
N PHE A 211 9.12 47.98 -43.70
CA PHE A 211 8.58 47.11 -42.67
C PHE A 211 7.27 47.67 -42.13
N THR A 212 6.24 46.84 -41.99
CA THR A 212 4.96 47.20 -41.36
C THR A 212 4.69 46.31 -40.16
N ALA A 213 4.51 46.89 -38.97
CA ALA A 213 4.25 46.14 -37.74
C ALA A 213 2.91 45.38 -37.80
N PRO A 214 2.88 44.03 -37.74
CA PRO A 214 1.63 43.26 -37.89
C PRO A 214 0.77 43.24 -36.61
N VAL A 215 1.40 43.51 -35.47
CA VAL A 215 0.81 43.70 -34.13
C VAL A 215 1.57 44.79 -33.41
N ARG A 216 0.97 45.29 -32.33
CA ARG A 216 1.64 46.13 -31.33
C ARG A 216 2.73 45.35 -30.61
N GLY A 217 3.90 45.95 -30.38
CA GLY A 217 4.98 45.29 -29.66
C GLY A 217 6.34 45.99 -29.78
N VAL A 218 7.35 45.42 -29.11
CA VAL A 218 8.72 45.97 -29.12
C VAL A 218 9.54 45.28 -30.20
N CYS A 219 10.04 46.05 -31.16
CA CYS A 219 10.83 45.57 -32.29
C CYS A 219 12.28 46.06 -32.21
N TYR A 220 13.22 45.15 -32.49
CA TYR A 220 14.63 45.47 -32.74
C TYR A 220 14.84 45.75 -34.22
N PHE A 221 15.61 46.79 -34.55
CA PHE A 221 16.06 47.11 -35.90
C PHE A 221 17.58 47.37 -35.91
N ARG A 222 18.25 46.89 -36.94
CA ARG A 222 19.65 47.19 -37.24
C ARG A 222 19.81 47.45 -38.73
N PHE A 223 20.61 48.46 -39.08
CA PHE A 223 21.08 48.63 -40.45
C PHE A 223 22.59 48.83 -40.53
N SER A 224 23.13 48.53 -41.70
CA SER A 224 24.49 48.84 -42.13
C SER A 224 24.38 49.45 -43.52
N ALA A 225 24.89 50.66 -43.70
CA ALA A 225 25.07 51.30 -45.00
C ALA A 225 26.58 51.38 -45.28
N MET A 226 27.00 51.11 -46.50
CA MET A 226 28.41 51.18 -46.90
C MET A 226 28.52 51.80 -48.28
N ASN A 227 29.55 52.62 -48.48
CA ASN A 227 29.90 53.27 -49.73
C ASN A 227 31.28 52.76 -50.21
N ASN A 228 31.45 52.62 -51.52
CA ASN A 228 32.69 52.13 -52.16
C ASN A 228 33.84 53.17 -52.19
N GLY A 229 33.56 54.42 -51.79
CA GLY A 229 34.49 55.55 -51.83
C GLY A 229 34.41 56.41 -53.10
N LEU A 230 33.54 56.08 -54.05
CA LEU A 230 33.30 56.86 -55.27
C LEU A 230 32.33 58.04 -55.04
N SER A 231 31.38 57.90 -54.10
CA SER A 231 30.50 58.98 -53.65
C SER A 231 31.09 59.67 -52.42
N MET A 232 30.96 61.01 -52.34
CA MET A 232 31.48 61.81 -51.22
C MET A 232 30.79 61.51 -49.87
N TRP A 233 29.54 61.03 -49.88
CA TRP A 233 28.75 60.79 -48.68
C TRP A 233 28.06 59.42 -48.72
N ASP A 234 28.20 58.69 -47.60
CA ASP A 234 27.41 57.53 -47.19
C ASP A 234 26.40 57.97 -46.12
N GLY A 235 25.31 57.22 -45.98
CA GLY A 235 24.37 57.43 -44.89
C GLY A 235 22.99 56.87 -45.15
N ALA A 236 22.26 56.63 -44.06
CA ALA A 236 20.86 56.27 -44.09
C ALA A 236 20.13 56.91 -42.91
N THR A 237 18.85 57.18 -43.13
CA THR A 237 17.95 57.83 -42.18
C THR A 237 16.82 56.86 -41.87
N LEU A 238 16.67 56.44 -40.60
CA LEU A 238 15.55 55.58 -40.21
C LEU A 238 14.31 56.43 -39.94
N TYR A 239 13.22 56.08 -40.61
CA TYR A 239 11.91 56.70 -40.48
C TYR A 239 10.92 55.75 -39.81
N LEU A 240 10.01 56.34 -39.02
CA LEU A 240 8.80 55.72 -38.48
C LEU A 240 7.62 56.62 -38.85
N ASN A 241 6.64 56.10 -39.61
CA ASN A 241 5.42 56.82 -40.00
C ASN A 241 5.67 58.22 -40.62
N GLY A 242 6.74 58.37 -41.41
CA GLY A 242 7.11 59.66 -42.02
C GLY A 242 7.90 60.61 -41.10
N GLN A 243 8.07 60.28 -39.82
CA GLN A 243 8.96 60.99 -38.90
C GLN A 243 10.36 60.38 -38.88
N ARG A 244 11.39 61.22 -38.87
CA ARG A 244 12.80 60.79 -38.77
C ARG A 244 13.15 60.43 -37.34
N VAL A 245 13.63 59.20 -37.12
CA VAL A 245 14.02 58.66 -35.81
C VAL A 245 15.55 58.67 -35.63
N SER A 246 16.31 58.29 -36.67
CA SER A 246 17.76 58.41 -36.68
C SER A 246 18.25 59.11 -37.96
N TRP A 247 19.44 59.72 -37.90
CA TRP A 247 20.18 60.21 -39.04
C TRP A 247 21.63 59.81 -38.84
N ASP A 248 22.17 59.03 -39.77
CA ASP A 248 23.50 58.45 -39.63
C ASP A 248 24.22 58.58 -40.98
N SER A 249 25.39 59.24 -41.00
CA SER A 249 26.12 59.57 -42.23
C SER A 249 27.63 59.65 -41.98
N GLU A 250 28.43 59.31 -42.99
CA GLU A 250 29.90 59.33 -43.00
C GLU A 250 30.40 59.73 -44.40
N GLY A 251 31.62 60.24 -44.55
CA GLY A 251 32.12 60.77 -45.83
C GLY A 251 33.57 60.44 -46.15
N SER A 252 33.80 59.83 -47.32
CA SER A 252 35.14 59.68 -47.90
C SER A 252 35.08 59.75 -49.43
N ARG A 253 36.23 60.05 -50.05
CA ARG A 253 36.43 60.10 -51.51
C ARG A 253 37.54 59.15 -52.00
N THR A 254 38.07 58.34 -51.08
CA THR A 254 39.28 57.53 -51.30
C THR A 254 39.27 56.21 -50.51
N GLN A 255 38.29 56.00 -49.63
CA GLN A 255 38.20 54.84 -48.74
C GLN A 255 36.75 54.36 -48.66
N TYR A 256 36.60 53.05 -48.43
CA TYR A 256 35.35 52.46 -48.01
C TYR A 256 34.94 53.04 -46.65
N VAL A 257 33.75 53.61 -46.58
CA VAL A 257 33.11 54.04 -45.33
C VAL A 257 31.88 53.20 -45.06
N ARG A 258 31.51 53.07 -43.78
CA ARG A 258 30.34 52.31 -43.35
C ARG A 258 29.68 52.98 -42.16
N VAL A 259 28.39 53.22 -42.30
CA VAL A 259 27.48 53.64 -41.24
C VAL A 259 26.76 52.41 -40.67
N THR A 260 26.51 52.35 -39.36
CA THR A 260 25.73 51.28 -38.73
C THR A 260 25.03 51.81 -37.49
N ASN A 261 23.71 51.62 -37.40
CA ASN A 261 22.92 51.99 -36.22
C ASN A 261 21.93 50.88 -35.83
N VAL A 262 21.49 50.90 -34.58
CA VAL A 262 20.59 49.93 -33.93
C VAL A 262 19.55 50.70 -33.13
N LEU A 263 18.27 50.40 -33.33
CA LEU A 263 17.18 50.99 -32.58
C LEU A 263 16.25 49.90 -32.04
N VAL A 264 15.70 50.12 -30.84
CA VAL A 264 14.63 49.31 -30.27
C VAL A 264 13.43 50.23 -30.10
N LEU A 265 12.32 49.90 -30.77
CA LEU A 265 11.13 50.75 -30.87
C LEU A 265 9.90 49.98 -30.39
N LEU A 266 9.08 50.61 -29.55
CA LEU A 266 7.69 50.19 -29.35
C LEU A 266 6.91 50.69 -30.57
N LEU A 267 6.25 49.77 -31.27
CA LEU A 267 5.44 50.04 -32.45
C LEU A 267 3.98 49.67 -32.19
N GLU A 268 3.07 50.43 -32.79
CA GLU A 268 1.65 50.12 -32.89
C GLU A 268 1.36 49.31 -34.17
N LYS A 269 0.21 48.62 -34.20
CA LYS A 269 -0.15 47.80 -35.36
C LYS A 269 -0.40 48.69 -36.60
N GLY A 270 0.36 48.44 -37.67
CA GLY A 270 0.35 49.21 -38.90
C GLY A 270 1.50 50.19 -39.05
N ASP A 271 2.32 50.40 -38.01
CA ASP A 271 3.47 51.31 -38.06
C ASP A 271 4.47 50.92 -39.15
N ALA A 272 4.87 51.91 -39.94
CA ALA A 272 5.76 51.77 -41.08
C ALA A 272 7.18 52.24 -40.72
N VAL A 273 8.13 51.29 -40.67
CA VAL A 273 9.57 51.54 -40.45
C VAL A 273 10.34 51.30 -41.74
N TYR A 274 11.17 52.27 -42.16
CA TYR A 274 11.94 52.18 -43.39
C TYR A 274 13.20 53.04 -43.35
N LEU A 275 14.12 52.78 -44.27
CA LEU A 275 15.35 53.54 -44.45
C LEU A 275 15.26 54.45 -45.67
N VAL A 276 15.76 55.68 -45.52
CA VAL A 276 15.87 56.67 -46.59
C VAL A 276 17.33 57.00 -46.82
N LEU A 277 17.77 56.92 -48.07
CA LEU A 277 19.02 57.47 -48.56
C LEU A 277 18.81 58.97 -48.80
N PRO A 278 19.54 59.87 -48.12
CA PRO A 278 19.33 61.30 -48.31
C PRO A 278 19.90 61.81 -49.64
N ILE A 279 19.39 62.96 -50.08
CA ILE A 279 19.91 63.73 -51.21
C ILE A 279 21.46 63.83 -51.17
N LYS A 280 22.11 63.61 -52.33
CA LYS A 280 23.57 63.58 -52.52
C LYS A 280 24.36 62.49 -51.77
N HIS A 281 23.71 61.54 -51.10
CA HIS A 281 24.36 60.36 -50.50
C HIS A 281 24.23 59.16 -51.44
N ALA A 282 25.14 58.19 -51.35
CA ALA A 282 25.07 56.93 -52.09
C ALA A 282 25.47 55.73 -51.22
N VAL A 283 24.91 54.56 -51.53
CA VAL A 283 25.25 53.28 -50.89
C VAL A 283 25.57 52.22 -51.94
N TRP A 284 26.51 51.35 -51.62
CA TRP A 284 26.99 50.25 -52.47
C TRP A 284 26.28 48.94 -52.14
N GLY A 285 25.88 48.21 -53.18
CA GLY A 285 25.31 46.87 -53.09
C GLY A 285 26.02 45.88 -54.03
N ASP A 286 26.60 44.83 -53.47
CA ASP A 286 27.29 43.78 -54.20
C ASP A 286 27.08 42.39 -53.58
N THR A 287 27.71 41.38 -54.19
CA THR A 287 27.64 39.98 -53.78
C THR A 287 28.17 39.73 -52.37
N ASN A 288 28.96 40.65 -51.80
CA ASN A 288 29.51 40.60 -50.45
C ASN A 288 28.53 41.14 -49.38
N ASN A 289 27.40 41.70 -49.80
CA ASN A 289 26.25 42.05 -48.95
C ASN A 289 26.56 43.06 -47.83
N HIS A 290 27.36 44.08 -48.12
CA HIS A 290 27.80 45.04 -47.10
C HIS A 290 26.69 45.98 -46.58
N THR A 291 25.77 46.38 -47.47
CA THR A 291 24.61 47.21 -47.12
C THR A 291 23.40 46.32 -46.80
N THR A 292 22.95 46.34 -45.54
CA THR A 292 21.95 45.42 -44.98
C THR A 292 20.94 46.12 -44.06
N PHE A 293 19.73 45.58 -44.02
CA PHE A 293 18.67 45.98 -43.08
C PHE A 293 18.02 44.73 -42.49
N SER A 294 17.91 44.69 -41.17
CA SER A 294 17.42 43.55 -40.40
C SER A 294 16.57 44.02 -39.22
N GLY A 295 15.61 43.21 -38.80
CA GLY A 295 14.82 43.47 -37.61
C GLY A 295 13.92 42.31 -37.21
N PHE A 296 13.43 42.33 -35.97
CA PHE A 296 12.57 41.28 -35.43
C PHE A 296 11.71 41.81 -34.27
N LEU A 297 10.56 41.19 -34.07
CA LEU A 297 9.74 41.40 -32.88
C LEU A 297 10.39 40.69 -31.69
N LEU A 298 10.66 41.43 -30.61
CA LEU A 298 11.13 40.85 -29.34
C LEU A 298 9.95 40.21 -28.59
N PHE A 299 8.84 40.93 -28.47
CA PHE A 299 7.58 40.47 -27.89
C PHE A 299 6.42 41.43 -28.26
N PRO A 300 5.18 40.93 -28.41
CA PRO A 300 3.98 41.77 -28.46
C PRO A 300 3.71 42.42 -27.08
N VAL A 301 2.95 43.52 -27.06
CA VAL A 301 2.55 44.24 -25.83
C VAL A 301 1.13 44.78 -25.95
#